data_AF-A0A6B2LFV5-F1
#
_entry.id   AF-A0A6B2LFV5-F1
#
_cell.length_a   1.000
_cell.length_b   1.000
_cell.length_c   1.000
_cell.angle_alpha   90.00
_cell.angle_beta   90.00
_cell.angle_gamma   90.00
#
_symmetry.space_group_name_H-M   'P 1'
#
loop_
_entity.id
_entity.type
_entity.pdbx_description
1 polymer ?
#
loop_
_entity_poly.entity_id
_entity_poly.type
_entity_poly.pdbx_seq_one_letter_code
_entity_poly.pdbx_strand_id
1 'polypeptide(L)'
;MRIEDDVVAVEQFKVDSLQWSDEEVLLLLEGILCYGEDWGKVADHVGTKDRSQCLKQFLRLPLEDPFLQDVYLKQNKEKKKYNGIFSKSDNPVMSLLAFISNVISPEVAAACAQSALKKFEEIYKSRQKQKAKDSPFTSEDMNEAMLAITQTISEASLVSASAELAYLRQIAYNINESKINKIKMKANLFQNLNQRYEEEITKVQTSRASMKQELAKMEEFKKKSTTIPSTTTPTQPKPLS
;
A
#
# COMPACT_ATOMS: atom_id res chain seq x y z
N MET A 1 5.60 42.47 36.50
CA MET A 1 5.60 42.43 35.01
C MET A 1 7.06 42.52 34.61
N ARG A 2 7.72 41.54 34.01
CA ARG A 2 7.41 40.20 33.54
C ARG A 2 8.79 39.65 33.12
N ILE A 3 9.00 38.34 33.25
CA ILE A 3 10.04 37.55 32.54
C ILE A 3 11.45 37.76 33.10
N GLU A 4 11.94 36.86 33.96
CA GLU A 4 13.35 36.38 34.05
C GLU A 4 13.55 35.18 35.03
N ASP A 5 12.50 34.45 35.47
CA ASP A 5 12.68 33.33 36.43
C ASP A 5 12.31 31.91 35.92
N ASP A 6 12.03 31.71 34.62
CA ASP A 6 11.58 30.39 34.09
C ASP A 6 12.66 29.59 33.34
N VAL A 7 13.93 29.63 33.77
CA VAL A 7 15.02 28.81 33.15
C VAL A 7 15.74 27.89 34.15
N VAL A 8 15.12 27.58 35.29
CA VAL A 8 15.62 26.56 36.22
C VAL A 8 14.49 25.63 36.66
N ALA A 9 14.07 24.75 35.75
CA ALA A 9 13.34 23.53 36.10
C ALA A 9 13.50 22.46 35.00
N VAL A 10 14.73 22.18 34.58
CA VAL A 10 15.06 20.86 34.01
C VAL A 10 15.56 19.98 35.17
N GLU A 11 14.80 19.94 36.26
CA GLU A 11 15.02 18.97 37.30
C GLU A 11 14.14 17.76 37.01
N GLN A 12 14.82 16.66 36.68
CA GLN A 12 14.36 15.30 36.91
C GLN A 12 13.03 14.93 36.24
N PHE A 13 13.06 14.72 34.92
CA PHE A 13 12.21 13.68 34.35
C PHE A 13 12.73 12.34 34.88
N LYS A 14 12.28 11.99 36.09
CA LYS A 14 12.38 10.66 36.65
C LYS A 14 11.97 9.72 35.54
N VAL A 15 12.90 8.87 35.11
CA VAL A 15 12.57 7.72 34.28
C VAL A 15 11.70 6.88 35.21
N ASP A 16 10.38 7.13 35.17
CA ASP A 16 9.39 6.19 35.65
C ASP A 16 9.45 5.02 34.68
N SER A 17 10.49 4.22 34.85
CA SER A 17 10.51 2.81 34.49
C SER A 17 9.51 2.08 35.39
N LEU A 18 8.23 2.47 35.29
CA LEU A 18 7.16 1.55 35.62
C LEU A 18 7.14 0.55 34.48
N GLN A 19 7.75 -0.60 34.74
CA GLN A 19 7.63 -1.79 33.91
C GLN A 19 6.13 -2.05 33.76
N TRP A 20 5.64 -1.95 32.52
CA TRP A 20 4.29 -2.38 32.20
C TRP A 20 4.32 -3.91 32.10
N SER A 21 3.45 -4.58 32.84
CA SER A 21 3.21 -6.01 32.63
C SER A 21 2.39 -6.20 31.35
N ASP A 22 2.56 -7.33 30.67
CA ASP A 22 1.76 -7.69 29.49
C ASP A 22 0.25 -7.69 29.83
N GLU A 23 -0.11 -8.07 31.06
CA GLU A 23 -1.49 -8.00 31.56
C GLU A 23 -2.03 -6.57 31.64
N GLU A 24 -1.22 -5.62 32.12
CA GLU A 24 -1.59 -4.20 32.16
C GLU A 24 -1.70 -3.60 30.74
N VAL A 25 -0.87 -4.07 29.81
CA VAL A 25 -0.93 -3.65 28.39
C VAL A 25 -2.19 -4.20 27.72
N LEU A 26 -2.60 -5.43 28.03
CA LEU A 26 -3.85 -6.00 27.51
C LEU A 26 -5.07 -5.24 28.02
N LEU A 27 -5.12 -4.92 29.32
CA LEU A 27 -6.19 -4.09 29.89
C LEU A 27 -6.21 -2.69 29.28
N LEU A 28 -5.05 -2.10 28.97
CA LEU A 28 -4.98 -0.83 28.26
C LEU A 28 -5.58 -0.93 26.85
N LEU A 29 -5.27 -2.00 26.12
CA LEU A 29 -5.80 -2.22 24.77
C LEU A 29 -7.31 -2.49 24.78
N GLU A 30 -7.81 -3.27 25.74
CA GLU A 30 -9.25 -3.51 25.94
C GLU A 30 -9.97 -2.20 26.27
N GLY A 31 -9.43 -1.42 27.21
CA GLY A 31 -9.97 -0.12 27.58
C GLY A 31 -10.05 0.85 26.40
N ILE A 32 -9.01 0.90 25.55
CA ILE A 32 -9.02 1.73 24.33
C ILE A 32 -10.07 1.23 23.33
N LEU A 33 -10.24 -0.09 23.17
CA LEU A 33 -11.28 -0.63 22.28
C LEU A 33 -12.70 -0.34 22.77
N CYS A 34 -12.92 -0.32 24.08
CA CYS A 34 -14.24 -0.06 24.67
C CYS A 34 -14.58 1.43 24.80
N TYR A 35 -13.61 2.27 25.18
CA TYR A 35 -13.84 3.69 25.53
C TYR A 35 -13.19 4.69 24.56
N GLY A 36 -12.37 4.24 23.61
CA GLY A 36 -11.77 5.07 22.57
C GLY A 36 -10.81 6.14 23.13
N GLU A 37 -11.23 7.41 23.06
CA GLU A 37 -10.42 8.59 23.41
C GLU A 37 -10.65 9.10 24.84
N ASP A 38 -11.60 8.50 25.58
CA ASP A 38 -11.90 8.86 26.97
C ASP A 38 -10.85 8.29 27.93
N TRP A 39 -9.64 8.87 27.91
CA TRP A 39 -8.50 8.37 28.69
C TRP A 39 -8.72 8.33 30.22
N GLY A 40 -9.71 9.07 30.73
CA GLY A 40 -10.14 8.95 32.13
C GLY A 40 -10.75 7.56 32.41
N LYS A 41 -11.71 7.13 31.58
CA LYS A 41 -12.36 5.81 31.69
C LYS A 41 -11.40 4.68 31.36
N VAL A 42 -10.47 4.90 30.42
CA VAL A 42 -9.41 3.94 30.10
C VAL A 42 -8.49 3.74 31.31
N ALA A 43 -8.11 4.82 32.02
CA ALA A 43 -7.32 4.70 33.24
C ALA A 43 -8.09 4.00 34.37
N ASP A 44 -9.38 4.29 34.52
CA ASP A 44 -10.25 3.61 35.49
C ASP A 44 -10.36 2.10 35.20
N HIS A 45 -10.38 1.72 33.92
CA HIS A 45 -10.43 0.31 33.48
C HIS A 45 -9.10 -0.42 33.69
N VAL A 46 -7.97 0.24 33.47
CA VAL A 46 -6.63 -0.31 33.75
C VAL A 46 -6.38 -0.41 35.26
N GLY A 47 -6.91 0.53 36.05
CA GLY A 47 -6.90 0.56 37.51
C GLY A 47 -5.54 0.76 38.18
N THR A 48 -4.45 0.40 37.51
CA THR A 48 -3.08 0.44 38.06
C THR A 48 -2.26 1.66 37.62
N LYS A 49 -2.70 2.37 36.57
CA LYS A 49 -1.95 3.48 35.95
C LYS A 49 -2.83 4.70 35.74
N ASP A 50 -2.21 5.87 35.76
CA ASP A 50 -2.90 7.15 35.55
C ASP A 50 -3.13 7.43 34.05
N ARG A 51 -4.09 8.32 33.75
CA ARG A 51 -4.44 8.78 32.39
C ARG A 51 -3.21 9.09 31.54
N SER A 52 -2.29 9.87 32.11
CA SER A 52 -1.09 10.35 31.43
C SER A 52 -0.12 9.20 31.11
N GLN A 53 -0.09 8.18 31.98
CA GLN A 53 0.75 7.00 31.82
C GLN A 53 0.17 6.07 30.75
N CYS A 54 -1.15 5.83 30.76
CA CYS A 54 -1.86 5.06 29.73
C CYS A 54 -1.64 5.65 28.33
N LEU A 55 -1.82 6.97 28.18
CA LEU A 55 -1.59 7.66 26.91
C LEU A 55 -0.13 7.54 26.45
N LYS A 56 0.83 7.73 27.37
CA LYS A 56 2.26 7.63 27.06
C LYS A 56 2.66 6.22 26.63
N GLN A 57 2.05 5.19 27.21
CA GLN A 57 2.29 3.80 26.83
C GLN A 57 1.68 3.49 25.46
N PHE A 58 0.45 3.93 25.19
CA PHE A 58 -0.18 3.77 23.88
C PHE A 58 0.66 4.36 22.74
N LEU A 59 1.22 5.56 22.92
CA LEU A 59 2.12 6.18 21.94
C LEU A 59 3.45 5.44 21.74
N ARG A 60 3.85 4.60 22.70
CA ARG A 60 5.06 3.78 22.62
C ARG A 60 4.82 2.40 22.03
N LEU A 61 3.56 1.95 21.97
CA LEU A 61 3.24 0.65 21.39
C LEU A 61 3.57 0.67 19.88
N PRO A 62 4.28 -0.33 19.36
CA PRO A 62 4.57 -0.41 17.94
C PRO A 62 3.25 -0.59 17.18
N LEU A 63 2.85 0.43 16.42
CA LEU A 63 1.62 0.44 15.63
C LEU A 63 1.75 -0.36 14.31
N GLU A 64 2.98 -0.62 13.85
CA GLU A 64 3.29 -1.21 12.55
C GLU A 64 3.94 -2.61 12.64
N ASP A 65 3.69 -3.41 11.60
CA ASP A 65 4.32 -4.70 11.34
C ASP A 65 5.87 -4.57 11.33
N PRO A 66 6.61 -5.41 12.09
CA PRO A 66 8.09 -5.46 12.07
C PRO A 66 8.72 -5.45 10.67
N PHE A 67 8.03 -6.00 9.66
CA PHE A 67 8.52 -6.02 8.28
C PHE A 67 8.55 -4.65 7.60
N LEU A 68 7.68 -3.71 8.00
CA LEU A 68 7.68 -2.35 7.47
C LEU A 68 8.84 -1.52 8.04
N GLN A 69 9.18 -1.76 9.31
CA GLN A 69 10.23 -1.03 10.02
C GLN A 69 11.60 -1.15 9.34
N ASP A 70 11.96 -2.33 8.84
CA ASP A 70 13.24 -2.56 8.16
C ASP A 70 13.33 -1.85 6.80
N VAL A 71 12.21 -1.74 6.08
CA VAL A 71 12.15 -1.03 4.79
C VAL A 71 12.31 0.48 5.02
N TYR A 72 11.57 1.04 5.97
CA TYR A 72 11.69 2.45 6.34
C TYR A 72 13.06 2.79 6.95
N LEU A 73 13.61 1.93 7.80
CA LEU A 73 14.91 2.16 8.43
C LEU A 73 16.07 1.98 7.45
N LYS A 74 16.04 1.05 6.50
CA LYS A 74 17.10 0.94 5.48
C LYS A 74 17.11 2.17 4.56
N GLN A 75 15.93 2.66 4.16
CA GLN A 75 15.81 3.88 3.36
C GLN A 75 16.20 5.16 4.13
N ASN A 76 16.02 5.19 5.45
CA ASN A 76 16.35 6.36 6.29
C ASN A 76 17.72 6.32 6.98
N LYS A 77 18.33 5.14 7.19
CA LYS A 77 19.64 5.04 7.86
C LYS A 77 20.76 5.67 7.03
N GLU A 78 20.68 5.61 5.71
CA GLU A 78 21.62 6.30 4.83
C GLU A 78 21.40 7.83 4.83
N LYS A 79 20.14 8.28 4.95
CA LYS A 79 19.78 9.71 4.99
C LYS A 79 20.06 10.37 6.34
N LYS A 80 20.03 9.63 7.46
CA LYS A 80 20.19 10.18 8.82
C LYS A 80 21.64 10.45 9.25
N LYS A 81 22.66 9.97 8.53
CA LYS A 81 24.06 10.13 8.95
C LYS A 81 24.58 11.57 8.83
N TYR A 82 23.92 12.43 8.05
CA TYR A 82 24.38 13.80 7.76
C TYR A 82 23.49 14.92 8.34
N ASN A 83 22.34 14.59 8.94
CA ASN A 83 21.38 15.58 9.48
C ASN A 83 21.90 16.37 10.71
N GLY A 84 23.08 16.06 11.24
CA GLY A 84 23.59 16.64 12.49
C GLY A 84 24.85 17.51 12.37
N ILE A 85 25.58 17.47 11.25
CA ILE A 85 26.90 18.13 11.15
C ILE A 85 26.76 19.65 10.92
N PHE A 86 25.64 20.09 10.34
CA PHE A 86 25.41 21.49 10.01
C PHE A 86 24.07 22.05 10.52
N SER A 87 23.26 21.28 11.26
CA SER A 87 22.00 21.78 11.84
C SER A 87 22.20 22.58 13.13
N LYS A 88 23.40 22.54 13.72
CA LYS A 88 23.76 23.26 14.96
C LYS A 88 24.83 24.34 14.77
N SER A 89 25.32 24.56 13.55
CA SER A 89 26.32 25.60 13.29
C SER A 89 25.64 26.88 12.82
N ASP A 90 26.05 28.02 13.38
CA ASP A 90 25.53 29.37 13.09
C ASP A 90 25.93 29.90 11.70
N ASN A 91 26.02 29.02 10.68
CA ASN A 91 26.37 29.42 9.32
C ASN A 91 25.11 29.45 8.43
N PRO A 92 24.54 30.63 8.14
CA PRO A 92 23.32 30.75 7.34
C PRO A 92 23.49 30.22 5.91
N VAL A 93 24.71 30.23 5.36
CA VAL A 93 25.00 29.71 4.01
C VAL A 93 24.87 28.18 3.99
N MET A 94 25.33 27.51 5.04
CA MET A 94 25.32 26.05 5.11
C MET A 94 23.92 25.50 5.41
N SER A 95 23.15 26.19 6.26
CA SER A 95 21.74 25.85 6.50
C SER A 95 20.90 25.97 5.24
N LEU A 96 21.12 27.02 4.44
CA LEU A 96 20.45 27.18 3.14
C LEU A 96 20.88 26.10 2.14
N LEU A 97 22.17 25.77 2.07
CA LEU A 97 22.68 24.72 1.19
C LEU A 97 22.06 23.36 1.54
N ALA A 98 22.01 23.00 2.82
CA ALA A 98 21.37 21.79 3.30
C ALA A 98 19.87 21.74 2.93
N PHE A 99 19.17 22.87 3.05
CA PHE A 99 17.78 22.99 2.63
C PHE A 99 17.61 22.75 1.12
N ILE A 100 18.38 23.45 0.28
CA ILE A 100 18.30 23.35 -1.18
C ILE A 100 18.64 21.94 -1.67
N SER A 101 19.66 21.30 -1.11
CA SER A 101 20.04 19.92 -1.45
C SER A 101 18.97 18.87 -1.09
N ASN A 102 18.10 19.17 -0.12
CA ASN A 102 17.01 18.26 0.25
C ASN A 102 15.75 18.46 -0.61
N VAL A 103 15.58 19.64 -1.20
CA VAL A 103 14.39 20.01 -1.99
C VAL A 103 14.57 19.74 -3.49
N ILE A 104 15.80 19.83 -4.01
CA ILE A 104 16.10 19.67 -5.43
C ILE A 104 16.42 18.20 -5.77
N SER A 105 15.87 17.69 -6.88
CA SER A 105 16.23 16.37 -7.42
C SER A 105 17.66 16.38 -8.01
N PRO A 106 18.41 15.28 -7.90
CA PRO A 106 19.82 15.25 -8.32
C PRO A 106 20.02 15.55 -9.81
N GLU A 107 19.02 15.22 -10.65
CA GLU A 107 19.04 15.48 -12.09
C GLU A 107 18.92 16.97 -12.42
N VAL A 108 18.00 17.68 -11.74
CA VAL A 108 17.85 19.13 -11.86
C VAL A 108 19.10 19.84 -11.33
N ALA A 109 19.65 19.39 -10.19
CA ALA A 109 20.88 19.94 -9.62
C ALA A 109 22.07 19.81 -10.59
N ALA A 110 22.24 18.66 -11.23
CA ALA A 110 23.31 18.40 -12.18
C ALA A 110 23.19 19.29 -13.44
N ALA A 111 21.99 19.43 -13.99
CA ALA A 111 21.74 20.29 -15.16
C ALA A 111 22.03 21.77 -14.85
N CYS A 112 21.58 22.25 -13.69
CA CYS A 112 21.82 23.62 -13.24
C CYS A 112 23.31 23.90 -13.02
N ALA A 113 24.03 22.96 -12.37
CA ALA A 113 25.47 23.08 -12.14
C ALA A 113 26.25 23.15 -13.46
N GLN A 114 25.89 22.33 -14.46
CA GLN A 114 26.54 22.36 -15.77
C GLN A 114 26.32 23.68 -16.51
N SER A 115 25.10 24.21 -16.47
CA SER A 115 24.77 25.49 -17.10
C SER A 115 25.48 26.66 -16.42
N ALA A 116 25.56 26.65 -15.09
CA ALA A 116 26.35 27.61 -14.33
C ALA A 116 27.82 27.57 -14.74
N LEU A 117 28.44 26.37 -14.78
CA LEU A 117 29.85 26.20 -15.14
C LEU A 117 30.17 26.67 -16.57
N LYS A 118 29.28 26.43 -17.54
CA LYS A 118 29.44 26.95 -18.90
C LYS A 118 29.48 28.48 -18.93
N LYS A 119 28.59 29.13 -18.19
CA LYS A 119 28.59 30.60 -18.07
C LYS A 119 29.81 31.13 -17.34
N PHE A 120 30.22 30.49 -16.25
CA PHE A 120 31.47 30.83 -15.60
C PHE A 120 32.67 30.69 -16.55
N GLU A 121 32.73 29.63 -17.36
CA GLU A 121 33.80 29.44 -18.35
C GLU A 121 33.81 30.53 -19.44
N GLU A 122 32.64 30.94 -19.94
CA GLU A 122 32.49 32.07 -20.87
C GLU A 122 33.02 33.38 -20.25
N ILE A 123 32.66 33.65 -18.99
CA ILE A 123 33.10 34.82 -18.23
C ILE A 123 34.62 34.77 -17.97
N TYR A 124 35.17 33.61 -17.63
CA TYR A 124 36.62 33.43 -17.47
C TYR A 124 37.37 33.72 -18.78
N LYS A 125 36.87 33.21 -19.92
CA LYS A 125 37.48 33.43 -21.23
C LYS A 125 37.37 34.88 -21.70
N SER A 126 36.26 35.56 -21.44
CA SER A 126 36.08 36.97 -21.81
C SER A 126 37.02 37.89 -21.02
N ARG A 127 37.19 37.64 -19.71
CA ARG A 127 38.13 38.38 -18.84
C ARG A 127 39.60 38.14 -19.21
N GLN A 128 40.00 36.92 -19.58
CA GLN A 128 41.38 36.63 -20.02
C GLN A 128 41.82 37.45 -21.25
N LYS A 129 40.89 37.72 -22.17
CA LYS A 129 41.16 38.55 -23.37
C LYS A 129 41.40 40.02 -23.03
N GLN A 130 40.84 40.51 -21.92
CA GLN A 130 40.87 41.92 -21.53
C GLN A 130 42.08 42.31 -20.65
N LYS A 131 43.05 41.41 -20.43
CA LYS A 131 44.24 41.63 -19.56
C LYS A 131 43.93 42.12 -18.13
N ALA A 132 42.71 41.92 -17.63
CA ALA A 132 42.33 42.18 -16.24
C ALA A 132 42.40 40.86 -15.45
N LYS A 133 43.60 40.45 -15.05
CA LYS A 133 43.81 39.13 -14.39
C LYS A 133 43.33 39.06 -12.94
N ASP A 134 43.24 40.19 -12.24
CA ASP A 134 43.07 40.20 -10.78
C ASP A 134 41.81 40.95 -10.27
N SER A 135 40.85 41.25 -11.15
CA SER A 135 39.58 41.87 -10.73
C SER A 135 38.66 40.81 -10.07
N PRO A 136 38.13 41.05 -8.86
CA PRO A 136 37.11 40.21 -8.24
C PRO A 136 35.92 39.97 -9.19
N PHE A 137 35.22 38.86 -8.99
CA PHE A 137 33.99 38.60 -9.75
C PHE A 137 32.98 39.74 -9.48
N THR A 138 32.40 40.29 -10.53
CA THR A 138 31.46 41.41 -10.41
C THR A 138 30.07 40.88 -10.08
N SER A 139 29.25 41.69 -9.41
CA SER A 139 27.85 41.30 -9.13
C SER A 139 27.05 41.05 -10.40
N GLU A 140 27.41 41.71 -11.50
CA GLU A 140 26.77 41.58 -12.81
C GLU A 140 27.02 40.20 -13.44
N ASP A 141 28.26 39.72 -13.38
CA ASP A 141 28.64 38.38 -13.85
C ASP A 141 27.95 37.28 -13.00
N MET A 142 27.74 37.52 -11.69
CA MET A 142 27.00 36.59 -10.82
C MET A 142 25.53 36.56 -11.18
N ASN A 143 24.94 37.70 -11.48
CA ASN A 143 23.54 37.80 -11.89
C ASN A 143 23.31 37.13 -13.25
N GLU A 144 24.25 37.23 -14.19
CA GLU A 144 24.17 36.54 -15.48
C GLU A 144 24.24 35.01 -15.33
N ALA A 145 25.15 34.51 -14.48
CA ALA A 145 25.21 33.09 -14.15
C ALA A 145 23.94 32.60 -13.43
N MET A 146 23.39 33.41 -12.51
CA MET A 146 22.14 33.11 -11.80
C MET A 146 20.92 33.08 -12.74
N LEU A 147 20.89 33.94 -13.76
CA LEU A 147 19.83 33.96 -14.77
C LEU A 147 19.83 32.65 -15.59
N ALA A 148 21.01 32.18 -16.01
CA ALA A 148 21.14 30.91 -16.72
C ALA A 148 20.73 29.71 -15.85
N ILE A 149 21.07 29.74 -14.56
CA ILE A 149 20.59 28.76 -13.58
C ILE A 149 19.06 28.81 -13.51
N THR A 150 18.46 30.00 -13.39
CA THR A 150 17.00 30.15 -13.26
C THR A 150 16.26 29.60 -14.48
N GLN A 151 16.77 29.86 -15.69
CA GLN A 151 16.21 29.31 -16.93
C GLN A 151 16.29 27.77 -16.94
N THR A 152 17.45 27.23 -16.60
CA THR A 152 17.65 25.77 -16.60
C THR A 152 16.89 25.05 -15.48
N ILE A 153 16.66 25.70 -14.33
CA ILE A 153 15.74 25.21 -13.29
C ILE A 153 14.33 25.08 -13.88
N SER A 154 13.85 26.10 -14.59
CA SER A 154 12.49 26.06 -15.15
C SER A 154 12.31 24.95 -16.18
N GLU A 155 13.30 24.74 -17.04
CA GLU A 155 13.28 23.68 -18.06
C GLU A 155 13.44 22.30 -17.44
N ALA A 156 14.41 22.13 -16.54
CA ALA A 156 14.68 20.85 -15.88
C ALA A 156 13.55 20.45 -14.92
N SER A 157 12.87 21.41 -14.28
CA SER A 157 11.71 21.13 -13.45
C SER A 157 10.54 20.59 -14.28
N LEU A 158 10.31 21.13 -15.49
CA LEU A 158 9.28 20.62 -16.40
C LEU A 158 9.61 19.20 -16.87
N VAL A 159 10.88 18.96 -17.23
CA VAL A 159 11.36 17.64 -17.67
C VAL A 159 11.28 16.62 -16.54
N SER A 160 11.72 16.96 -15.32
CA SER A 160 11.63 16.09 -14.14
C SER A 160 10.17 15.72 -13.84
N ALA A 161 9.26 16.69 -13.85
CA ALA A 161 7.83 16.43 -13.67
C ALA A 161 7.28 15.49 -14.76
N SER A 162 7.70 15.68 -16.02
CA SER A 162 7.30 14.80 -17.12
C SER A 162 7.85 13.36 -16.98
N ALA A 163 9.07 13.21 -16.47
CA ALA A 163 9.72 11.92 -16.25
C ALA A 163 9.05 11.14 -15.10
N GLU A 164 8.72 11.82 -14.00
CA GLU A 164 7.96 11.24 -12.88
C GLU A 164 6.58 10.75 -13.34
N LEU A 165 5.87 11.56 -14.14
CA LEU A 165 4.58 11.19 -14.72
C LEU A 165 4.68 9.98 -15.68
N ALA A 166 5.77 9.87 -16.45
CA ALA A 166 6.00 8.73 -17.34
C ALA A 166 6.21 7.42 -16.56
N TYR A 167 6.96 7.47 -15.46
CA TYR A 167 7.17 6.31 -14.59
C TYR A 167 5.85 5.83 -13.95
N LEU A 168 5.06 6.77 -13.39
CA LEU A 168 3.75 6.46 -12.82
C LEU A 168 2.80 5.85 -13.85
N ARG A 169 2.82 6.36 -15.09
CA ARG A 169 2.04 5.81 -16.21
C ARG A 169 2.44 4.37 -16.52
N GLN A 170 3.72 4.04 -16.49
CA GLN A 170 4.21 2.68 -16.74
C GLN A 170 3.74 1.69 -15.65
N ILE A 171 3.83 2.08 -14.38
CA ILE A 171 3.32 1.26 -13.27
C ILE A 171 1.81 1.03 -13.43
N ALA A 172 1.05 2.10 -13.71
CA ALA A 172 -0.40 2.00 -13.90
C ALA A 172 -0.75 1.04 -15.05
N TYR A 173 0.01 1.07 -16.14
CA TYR A 173 -0.13 0.12 -17.25
C TYR A 173 0.08 -1.33 -16.78
N ASN A 174 1.19 -1.61 -16.10
CA ASN A 174 1.51 -2.96 -15.60
C ASN A 174 0.46 -3.50 -14.61
N ILE A 175 -0.07 -2.63 -13.74
CA ILE A 175 -1.15 -2.97 -12.81
C ILE A 175 -2.43 -3.33 -13.58
N ASN A 176 -2.80 -2.52 -14.56
CA ASN A 176 -4.00 -2.75 -15.37
C ASN A 176 -3.88 -4.04 -16.18
N GLU A 177 -2.71 -4.30 -16.77
CA GLU A 177 -2.42 -5.53 -17.48
C GLU A 177 -2.56 -6.75 -16.56
N SER A 178 -1.98 -6.70 -15.37
CA SER A 178 -2.10 -7.76 -14.36
C SER A 178 -3.56 -8.02 -13.95
N LYS A 179 -4.34 -6.94 -13.78
CA LYS A 179 -5.78 -7.03 -13.48
C LYS A 179 -6.56 -7.69 -14.62
N ILE A 180 -6.27 -7.32 -15.87
CA ILE A 180 -6.88 -7.93 -17.05
C ILE A 180 -6.53 -9.42 -17.12
N ASN A 181 -5.28 -9.80 -16.87
CA ASN A 181 -4.85 -11.19 -16.87
C ASN A 181 -5.56 -12.01 -15.78
N LYS A 182 -5.78 -11.42 -14.60
CA LYS A 182 -6.58 -12.05 -13.53
C LYS A 182 -8.03 -12.27 -13.95
N ILE A 183 -8.66 -11.28 -14.62
CA ILE A 183 -10.02 -11.42 -15.15
C ILE A 183 -10.07 -12.52 -16.21
N LYS A 184 -9.10 -12.56 -17.12
CA LYS A 184 -8.99 -13.63 -18.14
C LYS A 184 -8.89 -15.02 -17.52
N MET A 185 -8.04 -15.20 -16.50
CA MET A 185 -7.93 -16.48 -15.79
C MET A 185 -9.25 -16.86 -15.12
N LYS A 186 -9.91 -15.92 -14.42
CA LYS A 186 -11.22 -16.18 -13.82
C LYS A 186 -12.25 -16.58 -14.87
N ALA A 187 -12.32 -15.86 -15.99
CA ALA A 187 -13.24 -16.18 -17.08
C ALA A 187 -13.00 -17.59 -17.65
N ASN A 188 -11.73 -17.97 -17.85
CA ASN A 188 -11.37 -19.31 -18.31
C ASN A 188 -11.76 -20.40 -17.29
N LEU A 189 -11.56 -20.13 -16.00
CA LEU A 189 -12.00 -21.04 -14.94
C LEU A 189 -13.53 -21.22 -14.96
N PHE A 190 -14.28 -20.13 -15.04
CA PHE A 190 -15.75 -20.18 -15.11
C PHE A 190 -16.23 -20.93 -16.35
N GLN A 191 -15.58 -20.74 -17.49
CA GLN A 191 -15.92 -21.46 -18.72
C GLN A 191 -15.70 -22.97 -18.57
N ASN A 192 -14.56 -23.39 -17.99
CA ASN A 192 -14.29 -24.81 -17.73
C ASN A 192 -15.28 -25.43 -16.74
N LEU A 193 -15.64 -24.68 -15.67
CA LEU A 193 -16.64 -25.13 -14.71
C LEU A 193 -18.00 -25.31 -15.39
N ASN A 194 -18.47 -24.31 -16.12
CA ASN A 194 -19.75 -24.38 -16.84
C ASN A 194 -19.80 -25.56 -17.81
N GLN A 195 -18.71 -25.82 -18.54
CA GLN A 195 -18.62 -26.99 -19.42
C GLN A 195 -18.81 -28.30 -18.65
N ARG A 196 -18.14 -28.48 -17.50
CA ARG A 196 -18.34 -29.68 -16.66
C ARG A 196 -19.77 -29.78 -16.13
N TYR A 197 -20.36 -28.66 -15.72
CA TYR A 197 -21.75 -28.65 -15.27
C TYR A 197 -22.70 -29.09 -16.40
N GLU A 198 -22.48 -28.64 -17.64
CA GLU A 198 -23.29 -29.10 -18.78
C GLU A 198 -23.09 -30.60 -19.08
N GLU A 199 -21.87 -31.11 -18.95
CA GLU A 199 -21.58 -32.54 -19.07
C GLU A 199 -22.30 -33.37 -17.99
N GLU A 200 -22.42 -32.87 -16.76
CA GLU A 200 -23.18 -33.55 -15.71
C GLU A 200 -24.68 -33.52 -15.96
N ILE A 201 -25.23 -32.37 -16.38
CA ILE A 201 -26.66 -32.24 -16.71
C ILE A 201 -27.03 -33.23 -17.82
N THR A 202 -26.22 -33.33 -18.86
CA THR A 202 -26.46 -34.24 -19.99
C THR A 202 -26.39 -35.72 -19.56
N LYS A 203 -25.45 -36.11 -18.69
CA LYS A 203 -25.39 -37.46 -18.10
C LYS A 203 -26.64 -37.79 -17.29
N VAL A 204 -27.11 -36.85 -16.47
CA VAL A 204 -28.33 -37.04 -15.67
C VAL A 204 -29.56 -37.16 -16.57
N GLN A 205 -29.67 -36.35 -17.63
CA GLN A 205 -30.77 -36.41 -18.58
C GLN A 205 -30.80 -37.75 -19.34
N THR A 206 -29.65 -38.24 -19.79
CA THR A 206 -29.55 -39.53 -20.49
C THR A 206 -29.90 -40.71 -19.58
N SER A 207 -29.38 -40.75 -18.35
CA SER A 207 -29.76 -41.76 -17.35
C SER A 207 -31.26 -41.74 -17.02
N ARG A 208 -31.85 -40.54 -16.89
CA ARG A 208 -33.30 -40.41 -16.68
C ARG A 208 -34.11 -40.91 -17.87
N ALA A 209 -33.62 -40.69 -19.10
CA ALA A 209 -34.28 -41.17 -20.32
C ALA A 209 -34.22 -42.71 -20.43
N SER A 210 -33.08 -43.32 -20.11
CA SER A 210 -32.94 -44.79 -20.15
C SER A 210 -33.83 -45.47 -19.12
N MET A 211 -33.88 -44.98 -17.87
CA MET A 211 -34.78 -45.52 -16.84
C MET A 211 -36.25 -45.38 -17.24
N LYS A 212 -36.65 -44.26 -17.84
CA LYS A 212 -38.02 -44.10 -18.38
C LYS A 212 -38.33 -45.12 -19.48
N GLN A 213 -37.37 -45.37 -20.37
CA GLN A 213 -37.53 -46.35 -21.43
C GLN A 213 -37.65 -47.79 -20.88
N GLU A 214 -36.89 -48.13 -19.85
CA GLU A 214 -37.02 -49.42 -19.14
C GLU A 214 -38.37 -49.56 -18.43
N LEU A 215 -38.83 -48.51 -17.74
CA LEU A 215 -40.15 -48.48 -17.12
C LEU A 215 -41.27 -48.70 -18.14
N ALA A 216 -41.20 -48.05 -19.30
CA ALA A 216 -42.17 -48.25 -20.38
C ALA A 216 -42.21 -49.70 -20.88
N LYS A 217 -41.04 -50.34 -21.02
CA LYS A 217 -40.95 -51.77 -21.40
C LYS A 217 -41.56 -52.69 -20.33
N MET A 218 -41.32 -52.40 -19.04
CA MET A 218 -41.90 -53.15 -17.92
C MET A 218 -43.42 -52.98 -17.85
N GLU A 219 -43.94 -51.78 -18.13
CA GLU A 219 -45.39 -51.54 -18.21
C GLU A 219 -46.04 -52.29 -19.38
N GLU A 220 -45.40 -52.31 -20.56
CA GLU A 220 -45.86 -53.12 -21.69
C GLU A 220 -45.86 -54.62 -21.38
N PHE A 221 -44.82 -55.12 -20.70
CA PHE A 221 -44.74 -56.51 -20.27
C PHE A 221 -45.87 -56.86 -19.29
N LYS A 222 -46.14 -55.98 -18.32
CA LYS A 222 -47.24 -56.16 -17.35
C LYS A 222 -48.63 -56.11 -18.01
N LYS A 223 -48.82 -55.28 -19.04
CA LYS A 223 -50.06 -55.29 -19.84
C LYS A 223 -50.25 -56.61 -20.58
N LYS A 224 -49.19 -57.15 -21.20
CA LYS A 224 -49.24 -58.46 -21.89
C LYS A 224 -49.50 -59.64 -20.95
N SER A 225 -49.00 -59.60 -19.71
CA SER A 225 -49.23 -60.67 -18.72
C SER A 225 -50.63 -60.65 -18.11
N THR A 226 -51.32 -59.50 -18.12
CA THR A 226 -52.68 -59.35 -17.56
C THR A 226 -53.77 -59.76 -18.56
N THR A 227 -53.44 -59.96 -19.84
CA THR A 227 -54.38 -60.30 -20.93
C THR A 227 -54.38 -61.79 -21.31
N ILE A 228 -54.28 -62.72 -20.35
CA ILE A 228 -54.52 -64.16 -20.59
C ILE A 228 -56.00 -64.46 -20.28
N PRO A 229 -56.78 -65.05 -21.21
CA PRO A 229 -58.24 -65.15 -21.07
C PRO A 229 -58.65 -66.23 -20.05
N SER A 230 -59.44 -65.84 -19.05
CA SER A 230 -60.21 -66.76 -18.22
C SER A 230 -61.39 -67.33 -19.02
N THR A 231 -61.24 -68.55 -19.53
CA THR A 231 -62.35 -69.39 -20.03
C THR A 231 -62.12 -70.81 -19.55
N THR A 232 -62.96 -71.30 -18.64
CA THR A 232 -63.60 -72.63 -18.67
C THR A 232 -64.43 -72.82 -17.40
N THR A 233 -65.75 -72.80 -17.58
CA THR A 233 -66.77 -73.22 -16.62
C THR A 233 -66.80 -74.76 -16.61
N PRO A 234 -66.61 -75.46 -15.48
CA PRO A 234 -66.85 -76.90 -15.41
C PRO A 234 -68.32 -77.20 -15.10
N THR A 235 -68.96 -77.87 -16.05
CA THR A 235 -70.25 -78.57 -15.95
C THR A 235 -70.30 -79.45 -14.70
N GLN A 236 -71.31 -79.26 -13.84
CA GLN A 236 -71.66 -80.22 -12.79
C GLN A 236 -72.72 -81.23 -13.28
N PRO A 237 -72.60 -82.52 -12.93
CA PRO A 237 -73.54 -83.55 -13.35
C PRO A 237 -74.80 -83.62 -12.47
N LYS A 238 -75.90 -84.01 -13.13
CA LYS A 238 -77.26 -84.27 -12.63
C LYS A 238 -77.30 -85.46 -11.67
N PRO A 239 -78.10 -85.44 -10.58
CA PRO A 239 -78.59 -86.66 -9.94
C PRO A 239 -80.08 -86.92 -10.22
N LEU A 240 -80.41 -88.22 -10.29
CA LEU A 240 -81.75 -88.81 -10.31
C LEU A 240 -82.52 -88.49 -9.02
N SER A 241 -83.78 -88.07 -9.17
CA SER A 241 -85.00 -88.72 -8.66
C SER A 241 -86.23 -87.89 -9.01
#